data_AF-A0A940VQL7-F1
#
_entry.id   AF-A0A940VQL7-F1
#
_cell.length_a   1.000
_cell.length_b   1.000
_cell.length_c   1.000
_cell.angle_alpha   90.00
_cell.angle_beta   90.00
_cell.angle_gamma   90.00
#
_symmetry.space_group_name_H-M   'P 1'
#
loop_
_entity.id
_entity.type
_entity.pdbx_description
1 polymer ?
#
loop_
_entity_poly.entity_id
_entity_poly.type
_entity_poly.pdbx_seq_one_letter_code
_entity_poly.pdbx_strand_id
1 'polypeptide(L)'
;MNYFMTLLLMGLVILIHEFGHFVAAYWAKIPIRIFSIGFGPTLWKKKIGATEYRLSLLPFGGYVLPNIETQKEFFQISPWKRIIMAAGGPIASAILPLLCLAIINVYWHGFSVDNFLFKPVLQSLSVLNNMAASLHLMVSQPDQLTGIVGIVAQGGEFIGISALNALNFLAIISLDLFILNLLPIPVLDGGKILLYFTEKLHPVFLKLHFPLAIAGWIFVLGLTVFTLFTDIRRLIV
;
A
#
# COMPACT_ATOMS: atom_id res chain seq x y z
N MET A 1 -23.53 -6.31 8.29
CA MET A 1 -22.20 -5.84 7.85
C MET A 1 -21.10 -6.51 8.67
N ASN A 2 -20.04 -6.98 7.99
CA ASN A 2 -18.86 -7.56 8.64
C ASN A 2 -17.67 -6.59 8.61
N TYR A 3 -17.81 -5.41 9.24
CA TYR A 3 -16.76 -4.37 9.26
C TYR A 3 -15.42 -4.88 9.81
N PHE A 4 -15.46 -5.78 10.80
CA PHE A 4 -14.26 -6.41 11.34
C PHE A 4 -13.49 -7.20 10.28
N MET A 5 -14.20 -7.94 9.41
CA MET A 5 -13.58 -8.69 8.33
C MET A 5 -12.99 -7.75 7.28
N THR A 6 -13.67 -6.64 6.97
CA THR A 6 -13.13 -5.59 6.08
C THR A 6 -11.81 -5.04 6.60
N LEU A 7 -11.75 -4.68 7.88
CA LEU A 7 -10.54 -4.16 8.51
C LEU A 7 -9.40 -5.20 8.52
N LEU A 8 -9.73 -6.48 8.75
CA LEU A 8 -8.77 -7.57 8.69
C LEU A 8 -8.20 -7.75 7.28
N LEU A 9 -9.05 -7.73 6.25
CA LEU A 9 -8.62 -7.83 4.85
C LEU A 9 -7.78 -6.63 4.42
N MET A 10 -8.14 -5.41 4.83
CA MET A 10 -7.31 -4.22 4.59
C MET A 10 -5.94 -4.35 5.28
N GLY A 11 -5.92 -4.81 6.54
CA GLY A 11 -4.69 -5.09 7.28
C GLY A 11 -3.82 -6.12 6.57
N LEU A 12 -4.42 -7.17 5.99
CA LEU A 12 -3.72 -8.17 5.19
C LEU A 12 -3.10 -7.57 3.91
N VAL A 13 -3.82 -6.73 3.18
CA VAL A 13 -3.30 -6.06 1.98
C VAL A 13 -2.08 -5.20 2.32
N ILE A 14 -2.18 -4.39 3.38
CA ILE A 14 -1.06 -3.56 3.85
C ILE A 14 0.11 -4.46 4.30
N LEU A 15 -0.15 -5.57 4.99
CA LEU A 15 0.90 -6.50 5.39
C LEU A 15 1.65 -7.10 4.19
N ILE A 16 0.93 -7.48 3.12
CA ILE A 16 1.53 -8.00 1.90
C ILE A 16 2.40 -6.93 1.22
N HIS A 17 1.95 -5.67 1.21
CA HIS A 17 2.73 -4.54 0.75
C HIS A 17 4.02 -4.37 1.57
N GLU A 18 3.94 -4.31 2.89
CA GLU A 18 5.11 -4.20 3.78
C GLU A 18 6.06 -5.39 3.63
N PHE A 19 5.52 -6.59 3.45
CA PHE A 19 6.31 -7.77 3.15
C PHE A 19 7.10 -7.64 1.84
N GLY A 20 6.52 -6.98 0.83
CA GLY A 20 7.21 -6.61 -0.41
C GLY A 20 8.47 -5.78 -0.15
N HIS A 21 8.38 -4.74 0.69
CA HIS A 21 9.57 -3.96 1.08
C HIS A 21 10.61 -4.81 1.80
N PHE A 22 10.16 -5.69 2.70
CA PHE A 22 11.05 -6.57 3.45
C PHE A 22 11.85 -7.50 2.53
N VAL A 23 11.16 -8.19 1.61
CA VAL A 23 11.79 -9.08 0.63
C VAL A 23 12.75 -8.32 -0.28
N ALA A 24 12.33 -7.15 -0.78
CA ALA A 24 13.17 -6.33 -1.63
C ALA A 24 14.42 -5.80 -0.91
N ALA A 25 14.30 -5.41 0.37
CA ALA A 25 15.44 -5.01 1.19
C ALA A 25 16.42 -6.17 1.41
N TYR A 26 15.90 -7.38 1.64
CA TYR A 26 16.72 -8.58 1.76
C TYR A 26 17.52 -8.85 0.48
N TRP A 27 16.88 -8.77 -0.69
CA TRP A 27 17.57 -8.91 -1.99
C TRP A 27 18.58 -7.77 -2.26
N ALA A 28 18.27 -6.54 -1.86
CA ALA A 28 19.17 -5.41 -1.96
C ALA A 28 20.33 -5.45 -0.94
N LYS A 29 20.35 -6.46 -0.05
CA LYS A 29 21.31 -6.61 1.05
C LYS A 29 21.30 -5.40 1.99
N ILE A 30 20.13 -4.84 2.26
CA ILE A 30 19.92 -3.83 3.29
C ILE A 30 19.53 -4.57 4.58
N PRO A 31 20.29 -4.44 5.68
CA PRO A 31 19.97 -5.12 6.92
C PRO A 31 18.67 -4.55 7.49
N ILE A 32 17.71 -5.42 7.84
CA ILE A 32 16.44 -5.03 8.47
C ILE A 32 16.51 -5.37 9.96
N ARG A 33 16.22 -4.37 10.81
CA ARG A 33 16.19 -4.53 12.27
C ARG A 33 14.84 -5.01 12.76
N ILE A 34 13.74 -4.46 12.25
CA ILE A 34 12.39 -4.80 12.69
C ILE A 34 11.50 -5.04 11.46
N PHE A 35 10.78 -6.16 11.50
CA PHE A 35 9.61 -6.40 10.66
C PHE A 35 8.41 -6.59 11.60
N SER A 36 7.44 -5.67 11.55
CA SER A 36 6.27 -5.70 12.43
C SER A 36 5.01 -5.99 11.65
N ILE A 37 4.24 -6.95 12.14
CA ILE A 37 2.85 -7.15 11.78
C ILE A 37 2.02 -6.36 12.78
N GLY A 38 1.32 -5.35 12.29
CA GLY A 38 0.52 -4.43 13.08
C GLY A 38 1.31 -3.31 13.74
N PHE A 39 0.57 -2.49 14.48
CA PHE A 39 1.05 -1.29 15.17
C PHE A 39 0.78 -1.33 16.68
N GLY A 40 1.45 -0.45 17.43
CA GLY A 40 1.25 -0.27 18.86
C GLY A 40 2.11 -1.19 19.73
N PRO A 41 1.65 -1.53 20.97
CA PRO A 41 2.43 -2.37 21.87
C PRO A 41 2.61 -3.78 21.30
N THR A 42 3.83 -4.28 21.41
CA THR A 42 4.22 -5.61 20.92
C THR A 42 3.61 -6.69 21.80
N LEU A 43 2.74 -7.53 21.24
CA LEU A 43 2.20 -8.71 21.91
C LEU A 43 3.22 -9.85 21.95
N TRP A 44 3.93 -10.02 20.85
CA TRP A 44 4.93 -11.07 20.69
C TRP A 44 6.09 -10.60 19.84
N LYS A 45 7.30 -11.02 20.21
CA LYS A 45 8.52 -10.73 19.47
C LYS A 45 9.43 -11.94 19.40
N LYS A 46 10.06 -12.14 18.25
CA LYS A 46 11.07 -13.18 18.04
C LYS A 46 12.19 -12.63 17.18
N LYS A 47 13.43 -12.80 17.64
CA LYS A 47 14.62 -12.44 16.87
C LYS A 47 15.09 -13.64 16.06
N ILE A 48 15.22 -13.49 14.76
CA ILE A 48 15.78 -14.51 13.85
C ILE A 48 16.89 -13.82 13.05
N GLY A 49 18.13 -14.21 13.31
CA GLY A 49 19.31 -13.52 12.75
C GLY A 49 19.40 -12.07 13.22
N ALA A 50 19.50 -11.13 12.27
CA ALA A 50 19.57 -9.70 12.54
C ALA A 50 18.18 -9.03 12.68
N THR A 51 17.09 -9.72 12.30
CA THR A 51 15.75 -9.14 12.24
C THR A 51 14.90 -9.56 13.43
N GLU A 52 14.27 -8.59 14.09
CA GLU A 52 13.25 -8.79 15.11
C GLU A 52 11.87 -8.78 14.46
N TYR A 53 11.21 -9.93 14.49
CA TYR A 53 9.84 -10.11 14.02
C TYR A 53 8.89 -9.78 15.16
N ARG A 54 7.95 -8.85 14.93
CA ARG A 54 6.98 -8.41 15.93
C ARG A 54 5.56 -8.69 15.47
N LEU A 55 4.73 -9.09 16.42
CA LEU A 55 3.28 -9.09 16.29
C LEU A 55 2.74 -8.07 17.31
N SER A 56 2.09 -7.04 16.82
CA SER A 56 1.60 -5.91 17.62
C SER A 56 0.08 -5.98 17.81
N LEU A 57 -0.42 -5.25 18.80
CA LEU A 57 -1.84 -5.31 19.20
C LEU A 57 -2.82 -4.97 18.08
N LEU A 58 -2.51 -3.96 17.25
CA LEU A 58 -3.40 -3.50 16.18
C LEU A 58 -3.02 -4.19 14.87
N PRO A 59 -3.81 -5.16 14.35
CA PRO A 59 -3.43 -5.96 13.18
C PRO A 59 -3.67 -5.24 11.84
N PHE A 60 -3.85 -3.92 11.84
CA PHE A 60 -4.23 -3.14 10.66
C PHE A 60 -3.02 -2.64 9.86
N GLY A 61 -2.15 -3.56 9.44
CA GLY A 61 -0.99 -3.26 8.59
C GLY A 61 0.33 -3.74 9.19
N GLY A 62 1.40 -2.98 8.99
CA GLY A 62 2.74 -3.31 9.47
C GLY A 62 3.76 -2.24 9.14
N TYR A 63 5.03 -2.49 9.48
CA TYR A 63 6.13 -1.62 9.06
C TYR A 63 7.45 -2.38 8.99
N VAL A 64 8.34 -1.92 8.11
CA VAL A 64 9.71 -2.42 7.94
C VAL A 64 10.73 -1.34 8.32
N LEU A 65 11.61 -1.63 9.28
CA LEU A 65 12.68 -0.71 9.69
C LEU A 65 14.06 -1.28 9.37
N PRO A 66 14.85 -0.62 8.51
CA PRO A 66 16.27 -0.90 8.32
C PRO A 66 17.06 -0.81 9.63
N ASN A 67 18.14 -1.57 9.72
CA ASN A 67 19.08 -1.55 10.84
C ASN A 67 20.06 -0.39 10.74
N ILE A 68 19.51 0.81 10.88
CA ILE A 68 20.21 2.08 10.67
C ILE A 68 19.68 3.05 11.72
N GLU A 69 20.57 3.79 12.38
CA GLU A 69 20.19 4.64 13.50
C GLU A 69 19.79 6.04 13.03
N THR A 70 20.37 6.51 11.94
CA THR A 70 20.14 7.87 11.43
C THR A 70 19.73 7.89 9.95
N GLN A 71 18.94 8.88 9.55
CA GLN A 71 18.64 9.10 8.13
C GLN A 71 19.92 9.33 7.30
N LYS A 72 20.94 9.97 7.87
CA LYS A 72 22.22 10.23 7.17
C LYS A 72 22.91 8.94 6.77
N GLU A 73 22.97 7.94 7.66
CA GLU A 73 23.48 6.61 7.34
C GLU A 73 22.63 5.91 6.26
N PHE A 74 21.31 6.08 6.28
CA PHE A 74 20.45 5.52 5.24
C PHE A 74 20.78 6.11 3.86
N PHE A 75 21.03 7.41 3.79
CA PHE A 75 21.41 8.08 2.54
C PHE A 75 22.83 7.74 2.06
N GLN A 76 23.69 7.18 2.91
CA GLN A 76 24.99 6.62 2.48
C GLN A 76 24.84 5.30 1.70
N ILE A 77 23.72 4.60 1.87
CA ILE A 77 23.41 3.42 1.06
C ILE A 77 23.21 3.87 -0.38
N SER A 78 23.76 3.09 -1.32
CA SER A 78 23.58 3.31 -2.75
C SER A 78 22.10 3.57 -3.10
N PRO A 79 21.79 4.63 -3.85
CA PRO A 79 20.43 4.98 -4.26
C PRO A 79 19.66 3.81 -4.88
N TRP A 80 20.33 2.97 -5.66
CA TRP A 80 19.70 1.81 -6.31
C TRP A 80 19.14 0.80 -5.33
N LYS A 81 19.85 0.53 -4.24
CA LYS A 81 19.38 -0.38 -3.19
C LYS A 81 18.15 0.18 -2.48
N ARG A 82 18.13 1.51 -2.27
CA ARG A 82 16.99 2.23 -1.68
C ARG A 82 15.78 2.22 -2.61
N ILE A 83 15.99 2.40 -3.92
CA ILE A 83 14.94 2.28 -4.94
C ILE A 83 14.37 0.86 -4.97
N ILE A 84 15.22 -0.18 -4.96
CA ILE A 84 14.76 -1.58 -4.93
C ILE A 84 13.90 -1.83 -3.69
N MET A 85 14.37 -1.42 -2.51
CA MET A 85 13.58 -1.54 -1.28
C MET A 85 12.24 -0.80 -1.38
N ALA A 86 12.22 0.45 -1.85
CA ALA A 86 11.00 1.24 -1.98
C ALA A 86 10.03 0.67 -3.04
N ALA A 87 10.53 0.07 -4.11
CA ALA A 87 9.68 -0.55 -5.13
C ALA A 87 9.04 -1.88 -4.66
N GLY A 88 9.61 -2.52 -3.63
CA GLY A 88 9.13 -3.81 -3.14
C GLY A 88 7.65 -3.83 -2.75
N GLY A 89 7.18 -2.80 -2.04
CA GLY A 89 5.79 -2.67 -1.62
C GLY A 89 4.83 -2.55 -2.79
N PRO A 90 4.98 -1.56 -3.68
CA PRO A 90 4.18 -1.45 -4.90
C PRO A 90 4.17 -2.72 -5.75
N ILE A 91 5.31 -3.39 -5.92
CA ILE A 91 5.38 -4.64 -6.68
C ILE A 91 4.52 -5.73 -6.01
N ALA A 92 4.59 -5.90 -4.69
CA ALA A 92 3.75 -6.86 -3.98
C ALA A 92 2.26 -6.51 -4.11
N SER A 93 1.91 -5.23 -3.99
CA SER A 93 0.56 -4.72 -4.17
C SER A 93 0.02 -4.87 -5.60
N ALA A 94 0.89 -4.93 -6.61
CA ALA A 94 0.51 -5.19 -8.01
C ALA A 94 0.33 -6.69 -8.29
N ILE A 95 1.09 -7.56 -7.61
CA ILE A 95 1.00 -9.02 -7.81
C ILE A 95 -0.28 -9.60 -7.17
N LEU A 96 -0.63 -9.14 -5.96
CA LEU A 96 -1.80 -9.65 -5.24
C LEU A 96 -3.13 -9.58 -6.03
N PRO A 97 -3.52 -8.46 -6.67
CA PRO A 97 -4.76 -8.41 -7.43
C PRO A 97 -4.76 -9.36 -8.62
N LEU A 98 -3.62 -9.56 -9.29
CA LEU A 98 -3.50 -10.51 -10.39
C LEU A 98 -3.79 -11.94 -9.91
N LEU A 99 -3.27 -12.33 -8.74
CA LEU A 99 -3.53 -13.64 -8.15
C LEU A 99 -5.00 -13.80 -7.74
N CYS A 100 -5.57 -12.80 -7.07
CA CYS A 100 -6.98 -12.82 -6.66
C CYS A 100 -7.93 -12.93 -7.87
N LEU A 101 -7.72 -12.09 -8.89
CA LEU A 101 -8.53 -12.08 -10.11
C LEU A 101 -8.35 -13.36 -10.93
N ALA A 102 -7.14 -13.93 -10.99
CA ALA A 102 -6.91 -15.21 -11.64
C ALA A 102 -7.73 -16.33 -10.98
N ILE A 103 -7.75 -16.39 -9.64
CA ILE A 103 -8.56 -17.35 -8.90
C ILE A 103 -10.05 -17.17 -9.21
N ILE A 104 -10.55 -15.93 -9.19
CA ILE A 104 -11.94 -15.61 -9.50
C ILE A 104 -12.30 -16.03 -10.93
N ASN A 105 -11.46 -15.67 -11.90
CA ASN A 105 -11.71 -15.96 -13.32
C ASN A 105 -11.72 -17.48 -13.60
N VAL A 106 -10.78 -18.22 -13.01
CA VAL A 106 -10.72 -19.68 -13.12
C VAL A 106 -11.92 -20.34 -12.44
N TYR A 107 -12.36 -19.82 -11.29
CA TYR A 107 -13.54 -20.34 -10.59
C TYR A 107 -14.82 -20.23 -11.45
N TRP A 108 -15.05 -19.08 -12.10
CA TRP A 108 -16.27 -18.84 -12.88
C TRP A 108 -16.25 -19.44 -14.29
N HIS A 109 -15.09 -19.43 -14.95
CA HIS A 109 -14.98 -19.76 -16.39
C HIS A 109 -14.14 -21.01 -16.66
N GLY A 110 -13.69 -21.70 -15.61
CA GLY A 110 -12.79 -22.84 -15.70
C GLY A 110 -11.33 -22.43 -15.98
N PHE A 111 -10.43 -23.41 -15.87
CA PHE A 111 -9.01 -23.19 -16.14
C PHE A 111 -8.76 -23.02 -17.63
N SER A 112 -8.23 -21.85 -18.00
CA SER A 112 -7.65 -21.59 -19.31
C SER A 112 -6.50 -20.60 -19.14
N VAL A 113 -5.53 -20.61 -20.06
CA VAL A 113 -4.40 -19.66 -20.04
C VAL A 113 -4.91 -18.22 -20.09
N ASP A 114 -6.00 -17.99 -20.83
CA ASP A 114 -6.67 -16.69 -20.91
C ASP A 114 -7.25 -16.23 -19.56
N ASN A 115 -8.03 -17.10 -18.90
CA ASN A 115 -8.63 -16.78 -17.60
C ASN A 115 -7.58 -16.61 -16.49
N PHE A 116 -6.47 -17.34 -16.57
CA PHE A 116 -5.44 -17.34 -15.53
C PHE A 116 -4.43 -16.19 -15.68
N LEU A 117 -4.02 -15.83 -16.91
CA LEU A 117 -2.95 -14.83 -17.13
C LEU A 117 -3.47 -13.54 -17.76
N PHE A 118 -4.24 -13.63 -18.85
CA PHE A 118 -4.55 -12.44 -19.65
C PHE A 118 -5.71 -11.63 -19.06
N LYS A 119 -6.82 -12.28 -18.69
CA LYS A 119 -7.98 -11.58 -18.10
C LYS A 119 -7.65 -10.79 -16.83
N PRO A 120 -6.89 -11.32 -15.84
CA PRO A 120 -6.52 -10.56 -14.65
C PRO A 120 -5.74 -9.28 -14.96
N VAL A 121 -4.84 -9.34 -15.94
CA VAL A 121 -4.07 -8.17 -16.38
C VAL A 121 -4.99 -7.15 -17.05
N LEU A 122 -5.84 -7.59 -17.98
CA LEU A 122 -6.80 -6.70 -18.66
C LEU A 122 -7.78 -6.05 -17.67
N GLN A 123 -8.26 -6.79 -16.67
CA GLN A 123 -9.10 -6.27 -15.59
C GLN A 123 -8.35 -5.26 -14.72
N SER A 124 -7.08 -5.51 -14.38
CA SER A 124 -6.29 -4.55 -13.62
C SER A 124 -6.05 -3.26 -14.41
N LEU A 125 -5.80 -3.37 -15.72
CA LEU A 125 -5.66 -2.22 -16.63
C LEU A 125 -6.96 -1.43 -16.78
N SER A 126 -8.12 -2.08 -16.81
CA SER A 126 -9.40 -1.38 -16.88
C SER A 126 -9.70 -0.61 -15.58
N VAL A 127 -9.38 -1.18 -14.42
CA VAL A 127 -9.50 -0.47 -13.13
C VAL A 127 -8.53 0.71 -13.07
N LEU A 128 -7.28 0.55 -13.54
CA LEU A 128 -6.31 1.65 -13.68
C LEU A 128 -6.88 2.81 -14.50
N ASN A 129 -7.52 2.51 -15.64
CA ASN A 129 -8.12 3.52 -16.50
C ASN A 129 -9.31 4.23 -15.81
N ASN A 130 -10.15 3.46 -15.10
CA ASN A 130 -11.26 4.02 -14.33
C ASN A 130 -10.74 4.93 -13.20
N MET A 131 -9.68 4.52 -12.51
CA MET A 131 -9.08 5.31 -11.44
C MET A 131 -8.43 6.58 -11.97
N ALA A 132 -7.78 6.54 -13.13
CA ALA A 132 -7.26 7.74 -13.80
C ALA A 132 -8.39 8.73 -14.13
N ALA A 133 -9.55 8.25 -14.58
CA ALA A 133 -10.73 9.08 -14.76
C ALA A 133 -11.27 9.64 -13.42
N SER A 134 -11.24 8.85 -12.35
CA SER A 134 -11.62 9.27 -10.99
C SER A 134 -10.69 10.35 -10.41
N LEU A 135 -9.41 10.36 -10.76
CA LEU A 135 -8.48 11.43 -10.35
C LEU A 135 -8.85 12.80 -10.96
N HIS A 136 -9.40 12.82 -12.17
CA HIS A 136 -9.96 14.05 -12.75
C HIS A 136 -11.17 14.51 -11.93
N LEU A 137 -12.06 13.57 -11.61
CA LEU A 137 -13.25 13.85 -10.79
C LEU A 137 -12.91 14.29 -9.36
N MET A 138 -11.78 13.85 -8.79
CA MET A 138 -11.31 14.31 -7.47
C MET A 138 -11.15 15.83 -7.41
N VAL A 139 -10.68 16.46 -8.50
CA VAL A 139 -10.51 17.92 -8.56
C VAL A 139 -11.84 18.62 -8.82
N SER A 140 -12.72 18.01 -9.61
CA SER A 140 -14.00 18.61 -10.02
C SER A 140 -15.15 18.40 -9.02
N GLN A 141 -15.13 17.33 -8.23
CA GLN A 141 -16.20 16.90 -7.32
C GLN A 141 -15.62 16.31 -6.01
N PRO A 142 -15.02 17.14 -5.15
CA PRO A 142 -14.33 16.67 -3.93
C PRO A 142 -15.27 15.98 -2.92
N ASP A 143 -16.57 16.25 -2.97
CA ASP A 143 -17.58 15.61 -2.11
C ASP A 143 -17.78 14.12 -2.40
N GLN A 144 -17.31 13.63 -3.56
CA GLN A 144 -17.39 12.22 -3.93
C GLN A 144 -16.23 11.38 -3.39
N LEU A 145 -15.19 12.01 -2.85
CA LEU A 145 -14.05 11.32 -2.27
C LEU A 145 -14.48 10.44 -1.10
N THR A 146 -14.28 9.13 -1.24
CA THR A 146 -14.43 8.17 -0.15
C THR A 146 -13.12 8.05 0.60
N GLY A 147 -13.15 8.29 1.91
CA GLY A 147 -12.04 8.05 2.81
C GLY A 147 -12.01 6.61 3.34
N ILE A 148 -11.20 6.41 4.38
CA ILE A 148 -11.04 5.11 5.06
C ILE A 148 -12.39 4.60 5.59
N VAL A 149 -13.23 5.50 6.12
CA VAL A 149 -14.52 5.13 6.69
C VAL A 149 -15.48 4.67 5.58
N GLY A 150 -15.50 5.36 4.45
CA GLY A 150 -16.28 4.97 3.28
C GLY A 150 -15.86 3.62 2.70
N ILE A 151 -14.54 3.35 2.63
CA ILE A 151 -14.01 2.05 2.19
C ILE A 151 -14.46 0.92 3.13
N VAL A 152 -14.37 1.14 4.45
CA VAL A 152 -14.81 0.15 5.44
C VAL A 152 -16.33 -0.07 5.37
N ALA A 153 -17.10 1.00 5.16
CA ALA A 153 -18.54 0.94 4.99
C ALA A 153 -18.93 0.08 3.78
N GLN A 154 -18.36 0.39 2.60
CA GLN A 154 -18.56 -0.36 1.36
C GLN A 154 -18.12 -1.82 1.51
N GLY A 155 -16.92 -2.08 2.04
CA GLY A 155 -16.46 -3.46 2.24
C GLY A 155 -17.36 -4.24 3.22
N GLY A 156 -17.88 -3.58 4.26
CA GLY A 156 -18.75 -4.19 5.25
C GLY A 156 -20.06 -4.77 4.67
N GLU A 157 -20.58 -4.16 3.61
CA GLU A 157 -21.77 -4.63 2.88
C GLU A 157 -21.44 -5.77 1.91
N PHE A 158 -20.29 -5.69 1.23
CA PHE A 158 -19.92 -6.62 0.16
C PHE A 158 -19.28 -7.94 0.63
N ILE A 159 -18.51 -7.91 1.72
CA ILE A 159 -17.69 -9.06 2.18
C ILE A 159 -18.53 -10.14 2.88
N GLY A 160 -19.68 -9.79 3.47
CA GLY A 160 -20.50 -10.73 4.26
C GLY A 160 -21.23 -11.82 3.47
N ILE A 161 -21.20 -11.77 2.14
CA ILE A 161 -22.05 -12.57 1.27
C ILE A 161 -21.31 -13.78 0.66
N SER A 162 -20.01 -13.66 0.32
CA SER A 162 -19.23 -14.77 -0.26
C SER A 162 -17.71 -14.59 -0.13
N ALA A 163 -16.97 -15.71 -0.15
CA ALA A 163 -15.50 -15.70 -0.20
C ALA A 163 -14.95 -15.07 -1.50
N LEU A 164 -15.69 -15.17 -2.61
CA LEU A 164 -15.32 -14.56 -3.87
C LEU A 164 -15.39 -13.02 -3.80
N ASN A 165 -16.37 -12.47 -3.08
CA ASN A 165 -16.46 -11.03 -2.85
C ASN A 165 -15.28 -10.53 -2.00
N ALA A 166 -14.85 -11.31 -1.01
CA ALA A 166 -13.67 -10.99 -0.22
C ALA A 166 -12.39 -10.97 -1.10
N LEU A 167 -12.22 -11.94 -2.00
CA LEU A 167 -11.12 -11.93 -2.97
C LEU A 167 -11.18 -10.75 -3.93
N ASN A 168 -12.37 -10.39 -4.41
CA ASN A 168 -12.55 -9.23 -5.28
C ASN A 168 -12.24 -7.92 -4.55
N PHE A 169 -12.68 -7.80 -3.29
CA PHE A 169 -12.35 -6.66 -2.44
C PHE A 169 -10.85 -6.57 -2.17
N LEU A 170 -10.17 -7.68 -1.85
CA LEU A 170 -8.71 -7.73 -1.72
C LEU A 170 -8.01 -7.26 -3.00
N ALA A 171 -8.51 -7.67 -4.18
CA ALA A 171 -7.93 -7.25 -5.45
C ALA A 171 -8.07 -5.73 -5.66
N ILE A 172 -9.27 -5.18 -5.46
CA ILE A 172 -9.52 -3.74 -5.64
C ILE A 172 -8.65 -2.91 -4.68
N ILE A 173 -8.70 -3.20 -3.38
CA ILE A 173 -7.93 -2.44 -2.38
C ILE A 173 -6.42 -2.57 -2.59
N SER A 174 -5.93 -3.75 -2.99
CA SER A 174 -4.50 -3.91 -3.29
C SER A 174 -4.08 -3.14 -4.54
N LEU A 175 -4.93 -3.09 -5.56
CA LEU A 175 -4.66 -2.33 -6.76
C LEU A 175 -4.70 -0.82 -6.47
N ASP A 176 -5.65 -0.35 -5.66
CA ASP A 176 -5.69 1.03 -5.18
C ASP A 176 -4.43 1.39 -4.39
N LEU A 177 -4.00 0.51 -3.47
CA LEU A 177 -2.77 0.69 -2.70
C LEU A 177 -1.53 0.74 -3.60
N PHE A 178 -1.48 -0.09 -4.65
CA PHE A 178 -0.42 -0.06 -5.66
C PHE A 178 -0.38 1.30 -6.38
N ILE A 179 -1.52 1.75 -6.89
CA ILE A 179 -1.60 2.97 -7.70
C ILE A 179 -1.26 4.20 -6.87
N LEU A 180 -1.84 4.32 -5.67
CA LEU A 180 -1.55 5.43 -4.77
C LEU A 180 -0.07 5.44 -4.41
N ASN A 181 0.54 4.30 -4.08
CA ASN A 181 1.96 4.25 -3.77
C ASN A 181 2.89 4.43 -4.96
N LEU A 182 2.39 4.48 -6.20
CA LEU A 182 3.18 4.84 -7.38
C LEU A 182 3.15 6.36 -7.65
N LEU A 183 2.22 7.10 -7.04
CA LEU A 183 2.13 8.55 -7.22
C LEU A 183 3.40 9.26 -6.74
N PRO A 184 3.78 10.37 -7.41
CA PRO A 184 5.00 11.14 -7.11
C PRO A 184 4.86 12.01 -5.85
N ILE A 185 4.26 11.48 -4.78
CA ILE A 185 4.05 12.18 -3.51
C ILE A 185 5.17 11.76 -2.54
N PRO A 186 5.97 12.69 -1.98
CA PRO A 186 7.20 12.37 -1.24
C PRO A 186 7.10 11.34 -0.10
N VAL A 187 5.93 11.22 0.54
CA VAL A 187 5.69 10.27 1.64
C VAL A 187 5.38 8.86 1.14
N LEU A 188 4.81 8.76 -0.07
CA LEU A 188 4.51 7.50 -0.73
C LEU A 188 5.75 6.94 -1.41
N ASP A 189 5.74 5.64 -1.72
CA ASP A 189 6.94 4.98 -2.21
C ASP A 189 7.40 5.48 -3.58
N GLY A 190 6.47 5.81 -4.47
CA GLY A 190 6.73 6.42 -5.77
C GLY A 190 7.46 7.75 -5.65
N GLY A 191 7.06 8.59 -4.68
CA GLY A 191 7.78 9.82 -4.36
C GLY A 191 9.18 9.55 -3.81
N LYS A 192 9.35 8.57 -2.91
CA LYS A 192 10.68 8.17 -2.42
C LYS A 192 11.57 7.68 -3.57
N ILE A 193 11.05 6.83 -4.45
CA ILE A 193 11.75 6.32 -5.63
C ILE A 193 12.21 7.47 -6.52
N LEU A 194 11.33 8.44 -6.81
CA LEU A 194 11.68 9.62 -7.61
C LEU A 194 12.75 10.49 -6.93
N LEU A 195 12.66 10.68 -5.62
CA LEU A 195 13.66 11.46 -4.90
C LEU A 195 15.03 10.74 -4.88
N TYR A 196 15.06 9.43 -4.64
CA TYR A 196 16.29 8.63 -4.73
C TYR A 196 16.84 8.56 -6.17
N PHE A 197 16.00 8.71 -7.17
CA PHE A 197 16.46 8.80 -8.55
C PHE A 197 17.09 10.18 -8.84
N THR A 198 16.40 11.25 -8.45
CA THR A 198 16.82 12.64 -8.70
C THR A 198 18.05 13.05 -7.87
N GLU A 199 18.32 12.42 -6.72
CA GLU A 199 19.55 12.67 -5.95
C GLU A 199 20.83 12.37 -6.74
N LYS A 200 20.77 11.50 -7.76
CA LYS A 200 21.91 11.24 -8.66
C LYS A 200 22.19 12.39 -9.63
N LEU A 201 21.17 13.19 -9.94
CA LEU A 201 21.31 14.31 -10.86
C LEU A 201 22.01 15.48 -10.18
N HIS A 202 21.66 15.77 -8.93
CA HIS A 202 22.27 16.87 -8.19
C HIS A 202 22.17 16.70 -6.66
N PRO A 203 23.24 17.02 -5.88
CA PRO A 203 23.24 16.88 -4.41
C PRO A 203 22.25 17.80 -3.69
N VAL A 204 21.70 18.81 -4.35
CA VAL A 204 20.61 19.66 -3.79
C VAL A 204 19.36 18.84 -3.51
N PHE A 205 19.04 17.84 -4.33
CA PHE A 205 17.86 17.00 -4.11
C PHE A 205 17.96 16.19 -2.82
N LEU A 206 19.17 15.84 -2.38
CA LEU A 206 19.40 15.20 -1.09
C LEU A 206 18.87 16.05 0.08
N LYS A 207 19.06 17.37 0.00
CA LYS A 207 18.59 18.32 1.01
C LYS A 207 17.06 18.51 0.98
N LEU A 208 16.42 18.22 -0.16
CA LEU A 208 14.98 18.36 -0.34
C LEU A 208 14.17 17.18 0.23
N HIS A 209 14.79 16.02 0.48
CA HIS A 209 14.07 14.85 1.04
C HIS A 209 13.30 15.18 2.31
N PHE A 210 13.95 15.84 3.28
CA PHE A 210 13.34 16.14 4.57
C PHE A 210 12.16 17.14 4.48
N PRO A 211 12.31 18.34 3.88
CA PRO A 211 11.20 19.27 3.76
C PRO A 211 10.05 18.71 2.90
N LEU A 212 10.37 17.98 1.82
CA LEU A 212 9.34 17.35 0.99
C LEU A 212 8.60 16.23 1.71
N ALA A 213 9.29 15.44 2.54
CA ALA A 213 8.64 14.42 3.37
C ALA A 213 7.68 15.06 4.38
N ILE A 214 8.08 16.15 5.06
CA ILE A 214 7.20 16.88 5.98
C ILE A 214 5.98 17.45 5.24
N ALA A 215 6.21 18.14 4.12
CA ALA A 215 5.13 18.71 3.31
C ALA A 215 4.14 17.64 2.84
N GLY A 216 4.66 16.49 2.39
CA GLY A 216 3.83 15.36 2.00
C GLY A 216 3.05 14.77 3.18
N TRP A 217 3.62 14.70 4.39
CA TRP A 217 2.92 14.20 5.57
C TRP A 217 1.79 15.14 5.99
N ILE A 218 2.05 16.44 5.99
CA ILE A 218 1.03 17.47 6.25
C ILE A 218 -0.11 17.35 5.24
N PHE A 219 0.22 17.20 3.96
CA PHE A 219 -0.76 17.04 2.88
C PHE A 219 -1.63 15.80 3.06
N VAL A 220 -1.01 14.62 3.26
CA VAL A 220 -1.74 13.35 3.45
C VAL A 220 -2.61 13.39 4.71
N LEU A 221 -2.10 13.93 5.82
CA LEU A 221 -2.89 14.10 7.05
C LEU A 221 -4.07 15.05 6.83
N GLY A 222 -3.86 16.16 6.13
CA GLY A 222 -4.93 17.09 5.76
C GLY A 222 -6.03 16.43 4.94
N LEU A 223 -5.67 15.66 3.91
CA LEU A 223 -6.63 14.89 3.10
C LEU A 223 -7.35 13.82 3.92
N THR A 224 -6.65 13.14 4.82
CA THR A 224 -7.25 12.12 5.70
C THR A 224 -8.31 12.73 6.61
N VAL A 225 -8.02 13.89 7.21
CA VAL A 225 -8.99 14.62 8.04
C VAL A 225 -10.18 15.09 7.20
N PHE A 226 -9.94 15.66 6.02
CA PHE A 226 -11.00 16.12 5.12
C PHE A 226 -11.94 14.98 4.71
N THR A 227 -11.40 13.86 4.22
CA THR A 227 -12.20 12.71 3.80
C THR A 227 -12.96 12.07 4.95
N LEU A 228 -12.39 12.06 6.16
CA LEU A 228 -13.09 11.59 7.35
C LEU A 228 -14.32 12.45 7.69
N PHE A 229 -14.23 13.77 7.57
CA PHE A 229 -15.40 14.64 7.75
C PHE A 229 -16.47 14.39 6.69
N THR A 230 -16.08 14.24 5.42
CA THR A 230 -17.00 13.96 4.31
C THR A 230 -17.70 12.61 4.47
N ASP A 231 -16.96 11.56 4.83
CA ASP A 231 -17.49 10.22 5.06
C ASP A 231 -18.49 10.21 6.22
N ILE A 232 -18.16 10.84 7.36
CA ILE A 232 -19.05 10.93 8.52
C ILE A 232 -20.34 11.67 8.16
N ARG A 233 -20.24 12.78 7.43
CA ARG A 233 -21.42 13.53 6.96
C ARG A 233 -22.31 12.66 6.08
N ARG A 234 -21.72 11.83 5.20
CA ARG A 234 -22.46 10.92 4.32
C ARG A 234 -23.13 9.76 5.06
N LEU A 235 -22.62 9.35 6.22
CA LEU A 235 -23.21 8.27 7.01
C LEU A 235 -24.33 8.73 7.96
N ILE A 236 -24.35 10.01 8.32
CA ILE A 236 -25.33 10.59 9.25
C ILE A 236 -26.55 11.17 8.53
N VAL A 237 -26.38 11.66 7.30
CA VAL A 237 -27.42 12.26 6.44
C VAL A 237 -28.05 11.19 5.56
#